data_AF-A0A2E5PCM6-F1
#
_entry.id   AF-A0A2E5PCM6-F1
#
_cell.length_a   1.000
_cell.length_b   1.000
_cell.length_c   1.000
_cell.angle_alpha   90.00
_cell.angle_beta   90.00
_cell.angle_gamma   90.00
#
_symmetry.space_group_name_H-M   'P 1'
#
loop_
_entity.id
_entity.type
_entity.pdbx_description
1 polymer ?
#
loop_
_entity_poly.entity_id
_entity_poly.type
_entity_poly.pdbx_seq_one_letter_code
_entity_poly.pdbx_strand_id
1 'polypeptide(L)'
;MGFRGVTLGSAKDIHLKTRVSSLAEDIKATRAMLRLGEYATSLEASAIHIASGGQARQKLIQIVGKPAQIKKRPKLFCGDLS
;
A
#
# COMPACT_ATOMS: atom_id res chain seq x y z
N MET A 1 -12.78 -1.45 -0.98
CA MET A 1 -11.45 -0.85 -0.78
C MET A 1 -10.64 -0.95 -2.05
N GLY A 2 -9.58 -0.17 -2.22
CA GLY A 2 -8.70 -0.31 -3.39
C GLY A 2 -7.67 0.80 -3.51
N PHE A 3 -6.67 0.60 -4.37
CA PHE A 3 -5.80 1.68 -4.84
C PHE A 3 -6.61 2.62 -5.75
N ARG A 4 -6.37 3.92 -5.63
CA ARG A 4 -7.11 4.99 -6.34
C ARG A 4 -6.22 5.85 -7.22
N GLY A 5 -4.91 5.63 -7.19
CA GLY A 5 -3.94 6.35 -7.99
C GLY A 5 -2.67 6.65 -7.21
N VAL A 6 -1.87 7.56 -7.75
CA VAL A 6 -0.60 8.00 -7.18
C VAL A 6 -0.65 9.50 -6.88
N THR A 7 0.22 9.96 -6.00
CA THR A 7 0.47 11.38 -5.76
C THR A 7 1.94 11.60 -5.48
N LEU A 8 2.47 12.72 -5.93
CA LEU A 8 3.80 13.15 -5.55
C LEU A 8 3.74 13.83 -4.19
N GLY A 9 4.60 13.40 -3.28
CA GLY A 9 4.88 14.08 -2.02
C GLY A 9 5.77 15.31 -2.26
N SER A 10 5.88 16.15 -1.23
CA SER A 10 6.71 17.36 -1.26
C SER A 10 8.20 17.08 -1.51
N ALA A 11 8.69 15.91 -1.10
CA ALA A 11 10.07 15.46 -1.29
C ALA A 11 10.30 14.72 -2.63
N LYS A 12 9.36 14.81 -3.59
CA LYS A 12 9.34 14.03 -4.86
C LYS A 12 9.17 12.52 -4.68
N ASP A 13 8.79 12.08 -3.48
CA ASP A 13 8.41 10.69 -3.24
C ASP A 13 7.07 10.37 -3.91
N ILE A 14 6.92 9.14 -4.41
CA ILE A 14 5.65 8.67 -4.99
C ILE A 14 4.85 7.95 -3.91
N HIS A 15 3.65 8.45 -3.64
CA HIS A 15 2.73 7.88 -2.67
C HIS A 15 1.55 7.22 -3.38
N LEU A 16 1.16 6.03 -2.93
CA LEU A 16 -0.03 5.34 -3.38
C LEU A 16 -1.26 5.84 -2.60
N LYS A 17 -2.29 6.29 -3.32
CA LYS A 17 -3.59 6.63 -2.73
C LYS A 17 -4.41 5.36 -2.58
N THR A 18 -4.87 5.08 -1.36
CA THR A 18 -5.75 3.95 -1.06
C THR A 18 -7.07 4.42 -0.47
N ARG A 19 -8.16 3.73 -0.80
CA ARG A 19 -9.46 3.87 -0.14
C ARG A 19 -9.68 2.68 0.78
N VAL A 20 -9.66 2.95 2.07
CA VAL A 20 -10.02 2.01 3.15
C VAL A 20 -11.37 2.42 3.77
N SER A 21 -12.09 1.48 4.38
CA SER A 21 -13.42 1.71 4.98
C SER A 21 -13.35 2.19 6.44
N SER A 22 -12.14 2.38 6.98
CA SER A 22 -11.89 2.82 8.36
C SER A 22 -11.20 4.18 8.37
N LEU A 23 -11.30 4.90 9.49
CA LEU A 23 -10.60 6.17 9.70
C LEU A 23 -9.09 5.96 9.62
N ALA A 24 -8.38 6.90 9.00
CA ALA A 24 -6.98 6.74 8.65
C ALA A 24 -6.05 6.56 9.87
N GLU A 25 -6.40 7.18 11.00
CA GLU A 25 -5.66 7.06 12.27
C GLU A 25 -5.99 5.77 13.05
N ASP A 26 -7.00 5.00 12.64
CA ASP A 26 -7.40 3.78 13.32
C ASP A 26 -6.47 2.60 12.94
N ILE A 27 -6.14 1.76 13.92
CA ILE A 27 -5.48 0.45 13.74
C ILE A 27 -6.23 -0.40 12.69
N LYS A 28 -7.56 -0.22 12.56
CA LYS A 28 -8.36 -0.86 11.51
C LYS A 28 -7.96 -0.43 10.09
N ALA A 29 -7.64 0.85 9.86
CA ALA A 29 -7.16 1.31 8.55
C ALA A 29 -5.78 0.74 8.21
N THR A 30 -4.89 0.69 9.20
CA THR A 30 -3.59 0.01 9.08
C THR A 30 -3.76 -1.46 8.66
N ARG A 31 -4.58 -2.23 9.38
CA ARG A 31 -4.84 -3.64 9.03
C ARG A 31 -5.48 -3.80 7.65
N ALA A 32 -6.37 -2.87 7.29
CA ALA A 32 -7.00 -2.86 5.98
C ALA A 32 -6.01 -2.58 4.84
N MET A 33 -5.03 -1.69 5.04
CA MET A 33 -3.98 -1.43 4.06
C MET A 33 -3.08 -2.66 3.86
N LEU A 34 -2.72 -3.37 4.94
CA LEU A 34 -1.94 -4.60 4.84
C LEU A 34 -2.67 -5.67 4.02
N ARG A 35 -3.96 -5.91 4.31
CA ARG A 35 -4.81 -6.81 3.52
C ARG A 35 -4.93 -6.41 2.05
N LEU A 36 -4.99 -5.11 1.77
CA LEU A 36 -4.99 -4.62 0.39
C LEU A 36 -3.65 -4.92 -0.31
N GLY A 37 -2.53 -4.82 0.41
CA GLY A 37 -1.21 -5.24 -0.05
C GLY A 37 -1.13 -6.73 -0.34
N GLU A 38 -1.64 -7.59 0.54
CA GLU A 38 -1.71 -9.04 0.36
C GLU A 38 -2.48 -9.38 -0.92
N TYR A 39 -3.68 -8.79 -1.08
CA TYR A 39 -4.51 -9.01 -2.27
C TYR A 39 -3.82 -8.56 -3.57
N ALA A 40 -3.15 -7.41 -3.53
CA ALA A 40 -2.51 -6.83 -4.72
C ALA A 40 -1.21 -7.56 -5.11
N THR A 41 -0.45 -8.05 -4.15
CA THR A 41 0.85 -8.72 -4.38
C THR A 41 0.76 -10.23 -4.43
N SER A 42 -0.34 -10.81 -3.92
CA SER A 42 -0.48 -12.25 -3.66
C SER A 42 0.61 -12.80 -2.73
N LEU A 43 1.13 -11.95 -1.84
CA LEU A 43 2.05 -12.33 -0.77
C LEU A 43 1.30 -12.51 0.54
N GLU A 44 1.87 -13.32 1.43
CA GLU A 44 1.35 -13.49 2.77
C GLU A 44 1.52 -12.23 3.63
N ALA A 45 0.66 -12.09 4.65
CA ALA A 45 0.71 -10.99 5.61
C ALA A 45 2.09 -10.84 6.28
N SER A 46 2.77 -11.97 6.51
CA SER A 46 4.11 -12.05 7.10
C SER A 46 5.20 -11.38 6.26
N ALA A 47 4.93 -11.10 4.99
CA ALA A 47 5.84 -10.45 4.06
C ALA A 47 5.59 -8.94 3.91
N ILE A 48 4.54 -8.39 4.54
CA ILE A 48 4.11 -7.00 4.35
C ILE A 48 4.06 -6.30 5.71
N HIS A 49 4.85 -5.25 5.88
CA HIS A 49 4.99 -4.55 7.15
C HIS A 49 4.86 -3.05 6.99
N ILE A 50 4.39 -2.37 8.04
CA ILE A 50 4.50 -0.91 8.13
C ILE A 50 5.89 -0.59 8.65
N ALA A 51 6.73 -0.02 7.79
CA ALA A 51 8.07 0.44 8.14
C ALA A 51 8.04 1.79 8.88
N SER A 52 7.05 2.65 8.58
CA SER A 52 6.87 3.94 9.28
C SER A 52 5.45 4.49 9.17
N GLY A 53 5.09 5.42 10.07
CA GLY A 53 3.80 6.12 10.01
C GLY A 53 2.61 5.34 10.59
N GLY A 54 2.84 4.45 11.57
CA GLY A 54 1.81 3.57 12.14
C GLY A 54 0.51 4.27 12.56
N GLN A 55 0.61 5.47 13.14
CA GLN A 55 -0.54 6.33 13.49
C GLN A 55 -0.77 7.50 12.53
N ALA A 56 0.16 7.74 11.59
CA ALA A 56 0.05 8.81 10.61
C ALA A 56 -0.81 8.38 9.41
N ARG A 57 -1.38 9.36 8.72
CA ARG A 57 -2.14 9.14 7.48
C ARG A 57 -1.25 8.67 6.31
N GLN A 58 -0.01 9.11 6.29
CA GLN A 58 1.01 8.62 5.37
C GLN A 58 1.78 7.48 6.04
N LYS A 59 1.90 6.35 5.34
CA LYS A 59 2.59 5.17 5.85
C LYS A 59 3.57 4.66 4.82
N LEU A 60 4.73 4.22 5.28
CA LEU A 60 5.67 3.46 4.47
C LEU A 60 5.40 1.98 4.67
N ILE A 61 5.11 1.26 3.60
CA ILE A 61 4.91 -0.19 3.62
C ILE A 61 6.13 -0.85 3.00
N GLN A 62 6.75 -1.76 3.74
CA GLN A 62 7.84 -2.60 3.28
C GLN A 62 7.29 -3.97 2.91
N ILE A 63 7.71 -4.47 1.75
CA ILE A 63 7.36 -5.80 1.25
C ILE A 63 8.64 -6.61 1.14
N VAL A 64 8.71 -7.73 1.85
CA VAL A 64 9.84 -8.66 1.85
C VAL A 64 9.55 -9.77 0.83
N GLY A 65 10.41 -9.92 -0.16
CA GLY A 65 10.24 -10.99 -1.14
C GLY A 65 11.08 -10.80 -2.39
N LYS A 66 11.05 -11.79 -3.28
CA LYS A 66 11.76 -11.70 -4.56
C LYS A 66 11.04 -10.70 -5.48
N PRO A 67 11.74 -9.77 -6.13
CA PRO A 67 11.14 -8.78 -7.03
C PRO A 67 10.23 -9.40 -8.11
N ALA A 68 10.60 -10.57 -8.63
CA ALA A 68 9.81 -11.29 -9.64
C ALA A 68 8.43 -11.75 -9.14
N GLN A 69 8.25 -11.92 -7.84
CA GLN A 69 6.96 -12.29 -7.23
C GLN A 69 6.09 -11.06 -6.97
N ILE A 70 6.71 -9.95 -6.54
CA ILE A 70 6.04 -8.65 -6.31
C ILE A 70 5.56 -8.03 -7.64
N LYS A 71 6.34 -8.21 -8.71
CA LYS A 71 6.08 -7.64 -10.05
C LYS A 71 4.92 -8.27 -10.83
N LYS A 72 4.17 -9.24 -10.28
CA LYS A 72 3.07 -9.88 -11.03
C LYS A 72 1.86 -8.98 -11.24
N ARG A 73 1.67 -7.91 -10.44
CA ARG A 73 0.52 -6.99 -10.54
C ARG A 73 0.86 -5.48 -10.34
N PRO A 74 1.86 -4.89 -11.00
CA PRO A 74 2.18 -3.46 -10.85
C PRO A 74 1.00 -2.57 -11.31
N LYS A 75 0.22 -3.07 -12.28
CA LYS A 75 -1.00 -2.45 -12.80
C LYS A 75 -2.11 -2.25 -11.75
N LEU A 76 -2.06 -2.97 -10.62
CA LEU A 76 -3.01 -2.78 -9.51
C LEU A 76 -2.68 -1.55 -8.64
N PHE A 77 -1.42 -1.09 -8.68
CA PHE A 77 -0.94 0.03 -7.88
C PHE A 77 -1.04 1.36 -8.64
N CYS A 78 -0.70 1.33 -9.93
CA CYS A 78 -0.93 2.42 -10.86
C CYS A 78 -2.27 2.16 -11.54
N GLY A 79 -3.38 2.64 -10.97
CA GLY A 79 -4.61 2.78 -11.77
C GLY A 79 -4.24 3.44 -13.09
N ASP A 80 -4.77 2.92 -14.21
CA ASP A 80 -4.31 3.22 -15.57
C ASP A 80 -3.76 4.64 -15.69
N LEU A 81 -2.45 4.73 -15.92
CA LEU A 81 -1.78 5.97 -16.30
C LEU A 81 -2.22 6.27 -17.74
N SER A 82 -3.45 6.76 -17.88
CA SER A 82 -4.00 7.37 -19.10
C SER A 82 -3.98 8.88 -18.95
#